data_AF-A0A6V7KCU3-F1
#
_entry.id   AF-A0A6V7KCU3-F1
#
_cell.length_a   1.000
_cell.length_b   1.000
_cell.length_c   1.000
_cell.angle_alpha   90.00
_cell.angle_beta   90.00
_cell.angle_gamma   90.00
#
_symmetry.space_group_name_H-M   'P 1'
#
loop_
_entity.id
_entity.type
_entity.pdbx_description
1 polymer ?
#
loop_
_entity_poly.entity_id
_entity_poly.type
_entity_poly.pdbx_seq_one_letter_code
_entity_poly.pdbx_strand_id
1 'polypeptide(L)' 'GDVLGRIEHLTDTVISLESFADSAKETNPIYRDYHGLLHIKKLPALNTLAAHSPESFDLAFKMRKKKFLIE' A
#
# COMPACT_ATOMS: atom_id res chain seq x y z
N GLY A 1 -5.25 -20.20 11.41
CA GLY A 1 -4.82 -18.91 10.85
C GLY A 1 -4.28 -18.05 11.96
N ASP A 2 -3.22 -17.29 11.71
CA ASP A 2 -2.74 -16.31 12.69
C ASP A 2 -3.80 -15.20 12.91
N VAL A 3 -3.57 -14.35 13.92
CA VAL A 3 -4.49 -13.25 14.26
C VAL A 3 -4.61 -12.23 13.12
N LEU A 4 -3.53 -11.97 12.39
CA LEU A 4 -3.50 -10.99 11.29
C LEU A 4 -4.39 -11.44 10.13
N GLY A 5 -4.27 -12.69 9.69
CA GLY A 5 -5.10 -13.23 8.61
C GLY A 5 -6.59 -13.25 8.95
N ARG A 6 -6.95 -13.41 10.24
CA ARG A 6 -8.34 -13.28 10.70
C ARG A 6 -8.84 -11.84 10.61
N ILE A 7 -8.01 -10.87 10.96
CA ILE A 7 -8.35 -9.44 10.86
C ILE A 7 -8.48 -9.02 9.40
N GLU A 8 -7.54 -9.42 8.54
CA GLU A 8 -7.59 -9.13 7.10
C GLU A 8 -8.85 -9.72 6.45
N HIS A 9 -9.27 -10.92 6.86
CA HIS A 9 -10.50 -11.55 6.36
C HIS A 9 -11.77 -10.76 6.71
N LEU A 10 -11.87 -10.28 7.95
CA LEU A 10 -13.04 -9.57 8.48
C LEU A 10 -13.12 -8.09 8.08
N THR A 11 -12.05 -7.52 7.51
CA THR A 11 -11.99 -6.10 7.14
C THR A 11 -12.32 -5.93 5.66
N ASP A 12 -13.14 -4.95 5.27
CA ASP A 12 -13.49 -4.72 3.86
C ASP A 12 -12.35 -4.17 3.00
N THR A 13 -11.42 -3.44 3.63
CA THR A 13 -10.24 -2.85 2.98
C THR A 13 -8.97 -3.23 3.74
N VAL A 14 -7.95 -3.68 3.04
CA VAL A 14 -6.65 -4.02 3.62
C VAL A 14 -5.56 -3.35 2.80
N ILE A 15 -4.73 -2.55 3.46
CA ILE A 15 -3.53 -1.94 2.91
C ILE A 15 -2.35 -2.24 3.82
N SER A 16 -1.14 -2.28 3.26
CA SER A 16 0.09 -2.37 4.03
C SER A 16 1.12 -1.37 3.55
N LEU A 17 1.90 -0.81 4.47
CA LEU A 17 3.01 0.09 4.17
C LEU A 17 4.34 -0.67 4.29
N GLU A 18 5.18 -0.56 3.27
CA GLU A 18 6.57 -1.01 3.25
C GLU A 18 7.47 0.22 3.24
N SER A 19 8.33 0.40 4.25
CA SER A 19 9.34 1.46 4.27
C SER A 19 10.54 1.07 3.41
N PHE A 20 11.13 2.04 2.71
CA PHE A 20 12.42 1.82 2.04
C PHE A 20 13.62 1.96 2.97
N ALA A 21 13.47 2.53 4.17
CA ALA A 21 14.57 2.64 5.12
C ALA A 21 15.22 1.27 5.40
N ASP A 22 16.55 1.22 5.38
CA ASP A 22 17.36 0.01 5.59
C ASP A 22 17.11 -1.10 4.56
N SER A 23 16.61 -0.75 3.37
CA SER A 23 16.36 -1.68 2.28
C SER A 23 17.24 -1.39 1.05
N ALA A 24 17.39 -2.37 0.17
CA ALA A 24 18.06 -2.16 -1.13
C ALA A 24 17.36 -1.10 -2.00
N LYS A 25 16.06 -0.84 -1.76
CA LYS A 25 15.28 0.17 -2.47
C LYS A 25 15.66 1.59 -2.06
N GLU A 26 16.23 1.78 -0.86
CA GLU A 26 16.70 3.09 -0.38
C GLU A 26 17.76 3.69 -1.31
N THR A 27 18.69 2.86 -1.78
CA THR A 27 19.78 3.28 -2.65
C THR A 27 19.42 3.30 -4.14
N ASN A 28 18.22 2.87 -4.50
CA ASN A 28 17.81 2.77 -5.89
C ASN A 28 17.42 4.17 -6.45
N PRO A 29 18.07 4.66 -7.53
CA PRO A 29 17.75 5.97 -8.11
C PRO A 29 16.29 6.14 -8.53
N ILE A 30 15.62 5.05 -8.91
CA ILE A 30 14.21 5.06 -9.31
C ILE A 30 13.31 5.46 -8.14
N TYR A 31 13.70 5.13 -6.91
CA TYR A 31 12.92 5.38 -5.70
C TYR A 31 13.38 6.61 -4.90
N ARG A 32 14.30 7.41 -5.46
CA ARG A 32 14.95 8.53 -4.76
C ARG A 32 13.99 9.54 -4.11
N ASP A 33 12.81 9.75 -4.69
CA ASP A 33 11.82 10.71 -4.18
C ASP A 33 10.76 10.07 -3.25
N TYR A 34 10.86 8.77 -3.01
CA TYR A 34 9.88 7.96 -2.30
C TYR A 34 10.42 7.43 -0.99
N HIS A 35 9.52 7.24 -0.04
CA HIS A 35 9.85 6.72 1.30
C HIS A 35 9.43 5.26 1.45
N GLY A 36 8.63 4.73 0.53
CA GLY A 36 8.13 3.37 0.61
C GLY A 36 7.02 3.06 -0.41
N LEU A 37 6.45 1.86 -0.28
CA LEU A 37 5.27 1.41 -1.02
C LEU A 37 4.06 1.27 -0.11
N LEU A 38 2.89 1.56 -0.66
CA LEU A 38 1.59 1.18 -0.14
C LEU A 38 1.06 0.06 -1.02
N HIS A 39 0.91 -1.13 -0.44
CA HIS A 39 0.32 -2.28 -1.10
C HIS A 39 -1.17 -2.35 -0.81
N ILE A 40 -1.97 -2.42 -1.86
CA ILE A 40 -3.40 -2.69 -1.78
C ILE A 40 -3.58 -4.22 -1.74
N LYS A 41 -4.05 -4.75 -0.61
CA LYS A 41 -4.30 -6.19 -0.45
C LYS A 41 -5.76 -6.57 -0.66
N LYS A 42 -6.69 -5.68 -0.28
CA LYS A 42 -8.13 -5.87 -0.41
C LYS A 42 -8.81 -4.52 -0.60
N LEU A 43 -9.66 -4.43 -1.62
CA LEU A 43 -10.50 -3.27 -1.88
C LEU A 43 -11.98 -3.62 -1.61
N PRO A 44 -12.79 -2.65 -1.17
CA PRO A 44 -14.20 -2.87 -0.97
C PRO A 44 -14.93 -2.92 -2.32
N ALA A 45 -15.98 -3.74 -2.40
CA ALA A 45 -16.93 -3.77 -3.52
C ALA A 45 -18.05 -2.75 -3.26
N LEU A 46 -17.75 -1.46 -3.44
CA LEU A 46 -18.70 -0.39 -3.15
C LEU A 46 -19.82 -0.34 -4.20
N ASN A 47 -21.04 -0.68 -3.79
CA ASN A 47 -22.24 -0.69 -4.64
C ASN A 47 -22.15 -1.61 -5.87
N THR A 48 -21.26 -2.59 -5.82
CA THR A 48 -21.00 -3.55 -6.91
C THR A 48 -20.87 -4.95 -6.34
N LEU A 49 -20.99 -5.97 -7.20
CA LEU A 49 -20.79 -7.36 -6.80
C LEU A 49 -19.30 -7.76 -6.66
N ALA A 50 -18.40 -6.94 -7.21
CA ALA A 50 -16.97 -7.18 -7.19
C ALA A 50 -16.21 -5.87 -6.95
N ALA A 51 -15.07 -5.96 -6.26
CA ALA A 51 -14.17 -4.84 -6.03
C ALA A 51 -13.53 -4.38 -7.34
N HIS A 52 -13.19 -3.09 -7.40
CA HIS A 52 -12.39 -2.56 -8.50
C HIS A 52 -11.01 -3.23 -8.54
N SER A 53 -10.53 -3.57 -9.74
CA SER A 53 -9.18 -4.07 -9.96
C SER A 53 -8.33 -2.98 -10.63
N PRO A 54 -7.50 -2.24 -9.87
CA PRO A 54 -6.61 -1.23 -10.45
C PRO A 54 -5.53 -1.87 -11.33
N GLU A 55 -4.88 -1.05 -12.15
CA GLU A 55 -3.75 -1.46 -12.99
C GLU A 55 -2.51 -1.85 -12.16
N SER A 56 -2.34 -1.22 -10.99
CA SER A 56 -1.30 -1.55 -10.00
C SER A 56 -1.89 -1.66 -8.61
N PHE A 57 -1.38 -2.61 -7.84
CA PHE A 57 -1.65 -2.75 -6.41
C PHE A 57 -0.52 -2.21 -5.54
N ASP A 58 0.59 -1.81 -6.16
CA ASP A 58 1.75 -1.21 -5.50
C ASP A 58 1.82 0.27 -5.86
N LEU A 59 1.58 1.13 -4.87
CA LEU A 59 1.63 2.58 -5.03
C LEU A 59 2.83 3.12 -4.25
N ALA A 60 3.51 4.13 -4.78
CA ALA A 60 4.62 4.73 -4.06
C ALA A 60 4.11 5.83 -3.13
N PHE A 61 4.68 5.93 -1.93
CA PHE A 61 4.36 7.04 -1.03
C PHE A 61 5.58 7.90 -0.71
N LYS A 62 5.33 9.20 -0.50
CA LYS A 62 6.34 10.14 -0.04
C LYS A 62 5.80 11.10 1.00
N MET A 63 6.63 11.35 2.00
CA MET A 63 6.38 12.37 3.01
C MET A 63 6.94 13.71 2.52
N ARG A 64 6.11 14.75 2.59
CA ARG A 64 6.51 16.16 2.48
C ARG A 64 6.07 16.85 3.77
N LYS A 65 6.61 18.05 4.04
CA LYS A 65 6.47 18.77 5.33
C LYS A 65 5.11 18.63 6.04
N LYS A 66 3.99 18.78 5.31
CA LYS A 66 2.63 18.63 5.85
C LYS A 66 1.73 17.74 4.97
N LYS A 67 2.32 16.85 4.16
CA LYS A 67 1.56 16.01 3.20
C LYS A 67 2.11 14.59 3.16
N PHE A 68 1.20 13.63 3.16
CA PHE A 68 1.47 12.24 2.79
C PHE A 68 0.90 12.03 1.39
N LEU A 69 1.77 11.84 0.41
CA LEU A 69 1.39 11.67 -0.99
C LEU A 69 1.48 10.20 -1.36
N ILE A 70 0.50 9.71 -2.11
CA ILE A 70 0.43 8.36 -2.68
C ILE A 70 0.22 8.54 -4.19
N GLU A 71 1.04 7.91 -5.01
CA GLU A 71 0.98 7.98 -6.48
C GLU A 71 1.36 6.65 -7.15
#